data_AF-A0A0C2VNE5-F1
#
_entry.id   AF-A0A0C2VNE5-F1
#
_cell.length_a   1.000
_cell.length_b   1.000
_cell.length_c   1.000
_cell.angle_alpha   90.00
_cell.angle_beta   90.00
_cell.angle_gamma   90.00
#
_symmetry.space_group_name_H-M   'P 1'
#
loop_
_entity.id
_entity.type
_entity.pdbx_description
1 polymer ?
#
loop_
_entity_poly.entity_id
_entity_poly.type
_entity_poly.pdbx_seq_one_letter_code
_entity_poly.pdbx_strand_id
1 'polypeptide(L)'
;MKKIPYGISDFIRIKSEDFYFIDKTPYIEMIENYPSSFLMFLRPRRFGKSLLIAILEAYYDVHFKNEFEEIFKDTYIIKNKTPEFLL
;
A
#
# COMPACT_ATOMS: atom_id res chain seq x y z
N MET A 1 -11.56 -0.30 -20.02
CA MET A 1 -11.56 -1.45 -19.07
C MET A 1 -10.19 -1.51 -18.42
N LYS A 2 -10.12 -1.53 -17.09
CA LYS A 2 -8.82 -1.67 -16.37
C LYS A 2 -8.24 -3.07 -16.58
N LYS A 3 -6.91 -3.18 -16.55
CA LYS A 3 -6.21 -4.48 -16.65
C LYS A 3 -6.12 -5.12 -15.26
N ILE A 4 -6.19 -6.45 -15.19
CA ILE A 4 -5.94 -7.18 -13.94
C ILE A 4 -4.42 -7.31 -13.76
N PRO A 5 -3.85 -6.88 -12.62
CA PRO A 5 -2.40 -6.88 -12.39
C PRO A 5 -1.87 -8.27 -12.01
N TYR A 6 -1.95 -9.25 -12.93
CA TYR A 6 -1.49 -10.61 -12.66
C TYR A 6 0.02 -10.67 -12.41
N GLY A 7 0.40 -11.01 -11.18
CA GLY A 7 1.81 -11.16 -10.79
C GLY A 7 2.57 -9.84 -10.65
N ILE A 8 1.89 -8.69 -10.76
CA ILE A 8 2.48 -7.38 -10.56
C ILE A 8 2.33 -7.02 -9.08
N SER A 9 3.45 -6.75 -8.41
CA SER A 9 3.48 -6.25 -7.02
C SER A 9 4.09 -4.85 -6.91
N ASP A 10 4.30 -4.19 -8.04
CA ASP A 10 4.74 -2.81 -8.12
C ASP A 10 3.53 -1.89 -7.93
N PHE A 11 3.44 -1.28 -6.76
CA PHE A 11 2.32 -0.41 -6.40
C PHE A 11 2.27 0.85 -7.26
N ILE A 12 3.42 1.47 -7.54
CA ILE A 12 3.52 2.69 -8.33
C ILE A 12 3.02 2.42 -9.75
N ARG A 13 3.49 1.34 -10.36
CA ARG A 13 3.04 0.89 -11.68
C ARG A 13 1.54 0.59 -11.70
N ILE A 14 1.01 -0.06 -10.68
CA ILE A 14 -0.42 -0.36 -10.57
C ILE A 14 -1.26 0.93 -10.59
N LYS A 15 -0.80 1.96 -9.87
CA LYS A 15 -1.48 3.26 -9.80
C LYS A 15 -1.32 4.07 -11.08
N SER A 16 -0.11 4.14 -11.66
CA SER A 16 0.18 4.96 -12.83
C SER A 16 -0.38 4.39 -14.14
N GLU A 17 -0.41 3.07 -14.31
CA GLU A 17 -0.96 2.40 -15.50
C GLU A 17 -2.46 2.05 -15.39
N ASP A 18 -3.15 2.56 -14.36
CA ASP A 18 -4.59 2.36 -14.10
C ASP A 18 -5.03 0.87 -14.09
N PHE A 19 -4.27 0.03 -13.38
CA PHE A 19 -4.67 -1.36 -13.15
C PHE A 19 -5.84 -1.45 -12.16
N TYR A 20 -6.53 -2.60 -12.15
CA TYR A 20 -7.44 -2.94 -11.06
C TYR A 20 -6.66 -3.03 -9.75
N PHE A 21 -7.00 -2.15 -8.82
CA PHE A 21 -6.39 -2.08 -7.50
C PHE A 21 -7.49 -2.23 -6.44
N ILE A 22 -7.27 -3.15 -5.50
CA ILE A 22 -8.09 -3.25 -4.30
C ILE A 22 -7.34 -2.51 -3.23
N ASP A 23 -7.98 -1.48 -2.68
CA ASP A 23 -7.36 -0.67 -1.64
C ASP A 23 -7.10 -1.48 -0.37
N LYS A 24 -5.82 -1.60 -0.04
CA LYS A 24 -5.31 -2.26 1.17
C LYS A 24 -4.69 -1.27 2.16
N THR A 25 -4.75 0.02 1.86
CA THR A 25 -4.18 1.06 2.72
C THR A 25 -4.84 1.20 4.10
N PRO A 26 -6.11 0.78 4.36
CA PRO A 26 -6.61 0.69 5.74
C PRO A 26 -5.80 -0.22 6.67
N TYR A 27 -5.05 -1.18 6.10
CA TYR A 27 -4.20 -2.05 6.92
C TYR A 27 -2.99 -1.34 7.51
N ILE A 28 -2.60 -0.16 7.01
CA ILE A 28 -1.49 0.63 7.55
C ILE A 28 -1.81 1.01 9.00
N GLU A 29 -2.97 1.63 9.24
CA GLU A 29 -3.44 1.99 10.58
C GLU A 29 -3.59 0.75 11.48
N MET A 30 -4.09 -0.36 10.93
CA MET A 30 -4.21 -1.62 11.68
C MET A 30 -2.86 -2.20 12.08
N ILE A 31 -1.84 -2.05 11.23
CA ILE A 31 -0.47 -2.52 11.45
C ILE A 31 0.21 -1.68 12.54
N GLU A 32 0.10 -0.35 12.48
CA GLU A 32 0.71 0.56 13.45
C GLU A 32 0.10 0.40 14.84
N ASN A 33 -1.21 0.14 14.92
CA ASN A 33 -1.90 -0.15 16.17
C ASN A 33 -1.74 -1.61 16.63
N TYR A 34 -0.99 -2.45 15.91
CA TYR A 34 -0.83 -3.84 16.28
C TYR A 34 0.08 -3.98 17.52
N PRO A 35 -0.36 -4.65 18.59
CA PRO A 35 0.34 -4.64 19.88
C PRO A 35 1.67 -5.42 19.90
N SER A 36 2.01 -6.14 18.82
CA SER A 36 3.20 -6.97 18.73
C SER A 36 4.19 -6.38 17.73
N SER A 37 5.47 -6.38 18.11
CA SER A 37 6.58 -5.96 17.25
C SER A 37 6.78 -6.85 16.01
N PHE A 38 6.14 -8.02 16.00
CA PHE A 38 6.21 -8.96 14.88
C PHE A 38 4.85 -9.13 14.19
N LEU A 39 4.83 -8.91 12.87
CA LEU A 39 3.71 -9.20 11.99
C LEU A 39 3.93 -10.54 11.28
N MET A 40 3.12 -11.54 11.62
CA MET A 40 3.16 -12.83 10.93
C MET A 40 2.20 -12.84 9.75
N PHE A 41 2.73 -12.81 8.54
CA PHE A 41 1.95 -13.15 7.36
C PHE A 41 1.87 -14.67 7.22
N LEU A 42 0.66 -15.24 7.34
CA LEU A 42 0.41 -16.65 7.02
C LEU A 42 0.89 -16.97 5.59
N ARG A 43 1.03 -18.24 5.20
CA ARG A 43 1.53 -18.66 3.88
C ARG A 43 0.46 -18.98 2.78
N PRO A 44 -0.64 -18.23 2.59
CA PRO A 44 -1.42 -18.36 1.37
C PRO A 44 -0.66 -17.76 0.18
N ARG A 45 -0.51 -18.56 -0.89
CA ARG A 45 0.19 -18.17 -2.11
C ARG A 45 -0.63 -17.13 -2.88
N ARG A 46 0.05 -16.13 -3.46
CA ARG A 46 -0.57 -15.05 -4.28
C ARG A 46 -1.63 -14.20 -3.55
N PHE A 47 -1.60 -14.16 -2.22
CA PHE A 47 -2.52 -13.34 -1.41
C PHE A 47 -2.21 -11.82 -1.45
N GLY A 48 -1.17 -11.43 -2.20
CA GLY A 48 -0.79 -10.02 -2.36
C GLY A 48 -0.08 -9.44 -1.13
N LYS A 49 0.78 -10.21 -0.48
CA LYS A 49 1.67 -9.76 0.61
C LYS A 49 2.76 -8.84 0.08
N SER A 50 3.37 -9.20 -1.05
CA SER A 50 4.37 -8.36 -1.73
C SER A 50 3.79 -7.00 -2.11
N LEU A 51 2.54 -6.96 -2.61
CA LEU A 51 1.87 -5.70 -2.90
C LEU A 51 1.62 -4.86 -1.64
N LEU A 52 1.26 -5.50 -0.51
CA LEU A 52 1.11 -4.78 0.76
C LEU A 52 2.43 -4.15 1.22
N ILE A 53 3.54 -4.87 1.09
CA ILE A 53 4.87 -4.35 1.40
C ILE A 53 5.22 -3.15 0.50
N ALA A 54 4.95 -3.25 -0.81
CA ALA A 54 5.18 -2.14 -1.74
C ALA A 54 4.30 -0.89 -1.43
N ILE A 55 3.09 -1.10 -0.91
CA ILE A 55 2.22 -0.01 -0.43
C ILE A 55 2.85 0.65 0.81
N LEU A 56 3.33 -0.15 1.77
CA LEU A 56 3.97 0.36 3.00
C LEU A 56 5.25 1.13 2.66
N GLU A 57 6.08 0.61 1.76
CA GLU A 57 7.27 1.29 1.24
C GLU A 57 6.89 2.66 0.65
N ALA A 58 5.89 2.72 -0.24
CA ALA A 58 5.44 3.97 -0.83
C ALA A 58 4.82 4.96 0.18
N TYR A 59 4.33 4.46 1.31
CA TYR A 59 3.69 5.27 2.34
C TYR A 59 4.70 5.89 3.32
N TYR A 60 5.71 5.13 3.73
CA TYR A 60 6.72 5.58 4.69
C TYR A 60 7.90 6.29 4.04
N ASP A 61 8.31 5.89 2.84
CA ASP A 61 9.52 6.45 2.23
C ASP A 61 9.33 7.90 1.75
N VAL A 62 10.16 8.80 2.29
CA VAL A 62 10.22 10.23 1.94
C VAL A 62 10.46 10.47 0.45
N HIS A 63 11.06 9.52 -0.26
CA HIS A 63 11.21 9.55 -1.71
C HIS A 63 9.88 9.85 -2.43
N PHE A 64 8.78 9.27 -1.95
CA PHE A 64 7.46 9.43 -2.58
C PHE A 64 6.66 10.64 -2.11
N LYS A 65 7.22 11.48 -1.23
CA LYS A 65 6.51 12.63 -0.64
C LYS A 65 5.85 13.54 -1.67
N ASN A 66 6.54 13.83 -2.77
CA ASN A 66 6.06 14.75 -3.81
C ASN A 66 4.97 14.12 -4.69
N GLU A 67 4.97 12.80 -4.80
CA GLU A 67 4.03 12.02 -5.63
C GLU A 67 2.89 11.42 -4.79
N PHE A 68 2.94 11.56 -3.46
CA PHE A 68 2.06 10.90 -2.52
C PHE A 68 0.59 11.12 -2.83
N GLU A 69 0.20 12.38 -3.04
CA GLU A 69 -1.19 12.74 -3.34
C GLU A 69 -1.69 12.04 -4.62
N GLU A 70 -0.84 11.91 -5.65
CA GLU A 70 -1.21 11.27 -6.91
C GLU A 70 -1.21 9.73 -6.83
N ILE A 71 -0.28 9.14 -6.07
CA ILE A 71 -0.20 7.69 -5.89
C ILE A 71 -1.37 7.21 -5.01
N PHE A 72 -1.77 8.00 -4.01
CA PHE A 72 -2.78 7.60 -3.01
C PHE A 72 -4.16 8.27 -3.19
N LYS A 73 -4.37 9.12 -4.21
CA LYS A 73 -5.62 9.91 -4.43
C LYS A 73 -6.95 9.18 -4.24
N ASP A 74 -7.01 7.89 -4.57
CA ASP A 74 -8.24 7.08 -4.54
C ASP A 74 -8.26 6.06 -3.38
N THR A 75 -7.41 6.23 -2.38
CA THR A 75 -7.23 5.26 -1.29
C THR A 75 -7.76 5.79 0.03
N TYR A 76 -7.94 4.92 1.02
CA TYR A 76 -8.35 5.28 2.37
C TYR A 76 -7.33 6.18 3.06
N ILE A 77 -6.03 5.86 2.93
CA ILE A 77 -4.98 6.51 3.72
C ILE A 77 -4.75 7.97 3.34
N ILE A 78 -5.14 8.40 2.12
CA ILE A 78 -5.04 9.81 1.73
C ILE A 78 -5.86 10.74 2.62
N LYS A 79 -7.00 10.24 3.13
CA LYS A 79 -7.91 10.97 4.03
C LYS A 79 -7.64 10.65 5.51
N ASN A 80 -6.91 9.58 5.79
CA ASN A 80 -6.68 9.03 7.13
C ASN A 80 -5.18 8.81 7.37
N LYS A 81 -4.36 9.82 7.08
CA LYS A 81 -2.90 9.76 7.30
C LYS A 81 -2.64 9.49 8.78
N THR A 82 -1.78 8.52 9.04
CA THR A 82 -1.37 8.10 10.37
C THR A 82 -0.23 8.99 10.91
N PRO A 83 0.00 9.02 12.23
CA PRO A 83 1.10 9.79 12.83
C PRO A 83 2.50 9.47 12.26
N GLU A 84 2.69 8.25 11.76
CA GLU A 84 3.94 7.71 11.22
C GLU A 84 4.18 8.07 9.74
N PHE A 85 3.34 8.90 9.13
CA PHE A 85 3.46 9.33 7.74
C PHE A 85 4.81 10.00 7.44
N LEU A 86 5.56 9.46 6.46
CA LEU A 86 6.88 9.94 6.00
C LEU A 86 7.98 9.97 7.08
N LEU A 87 7.92 9.05 8.05
CA LEU A 87 9.06 8.73 8.92
C LEU A 87 10.20 8.07 8.11
#